data_AF-A0A6B0RBP1-F1
#
_entry.id   AF-A0A6B0RBP1-F1
#
_cell.length_a   1.000
_cell.length_b   1.000
_cell.length_c   1.000
_cell.angle_alpha   90.00
_cell.angle_beta   90.00
_cell.angle_gamma   90.00
#
_symmetry.space_group_name_H-M   'P 1'
#
loop_
_entity.id
_entity.type
_entity.pdbx_description
1 polymer ?
#
loop_
_entity_poly.entity_id
_entity_poly.type
_entity_poly.pdbx_seq_one_letter_code
_entity_poly.pdbx_strand_id
1 'polypeptide(L)'
;MKLNISFPATGCQKLIEVDDERKLRTFYEKCMATEVAADALGEEWKGRVVRISGGNDKQGFPMKQGVLTHGRVRLLLSKGHSCYRPRRTGERKCKSVRGCIVDANLSVLNLVIVKKGEKDIPGLTDTTVPHRLGPKRASRIRKLSNLSKEDDVRQYVVRNSLNKDGKKPRTKAPKIQRLMTP
;
A
#
# COMPACT_ATOMS: atom_id res chain seq x y z
N MET A 1 20.59 1.59 -3.12
CA MET A 1 19.40 1.12 -2.34
C MET A 1 18.17 1.27 -3.23
N LYS A 2 17.20 0.35 -3.18
CA LYS A 2 15.98 0.47 -4.00
C LYS A 2 14.88 1.19 -3.24
N LEU A 3 14.16 2.08 -3.89
CA LEU A 3 12.98 2.76 -3.34
C LEU A 3 11.75 2.24 -4.06
N ASN A 4 10.84 1.62 -3.31
CA ASN A 4 9.55 1.19 -3.81
C ASN A 4 8.51 2.24 -3.46
N ILE A 5 8.09 3.04 -4.44
CA ILE A 5 7.28 4.23 -4.23
C ILE A 5 5.88 3.96 -4.74
N SER A 6 4.88 4.26 -3.91
CA SER A 6 3.46 4.10 -4.23
C SER A 6 2.73 5.43 -4.15
N PHE A 7 1.77 5.64 -5.05
CA PHE A 7 0.82 6.75 -4.98
C PHE A 7 -0.60 6.23 -4.84
N PRO A 8 -1.18 6.24 -3.62
CA PRO A 8 -2.50 5.64 -3.38
C PRO A 8 -3.64 6.27 -4.16
N ALA A 9 -3.54 7.55 -4.53
CA ALA A 9 -4.61 8.24 -5.26
C ALA A 9 -4.79 7.71 -6.69
N THR A 10 -3.70 7.31 -7.35
CA THR A 10 -3.74 6.71 -8.69
C THR A 10 -3.71 5.18 -8.65
N GLY A 11 -3.26 4.59 -7.55
CA GLY A 11 -3.08 3.13 -7.41
C GLY A 11 -1.82 2.60 -8.09
N CYS A 12 -0.95 3.49 -8.59
CA CYS A 12 0.29 3.14 -9.26
C CYS A 12 1.47 2.99 -8.29
N GLN A 13 2.44 2.19 -8.68
CA GLN A 13 3.69 1.98 -7.95
C GLN A 13 4.87 1.93 -8.92
N LYS A 14 6.03 2.39 -8.47
CA LYS A 14 7.28 2.39 -9.24
C LYS A 14 8.44 2.06 -8.32
N LEU A 15 9.27 1.11 -8.75
CA LEU A 15 10.55 0.81 -8.11
C LEU A 15 11.63 1.62 -8.80
N ILE A 16 12.40 2.39 -8.05
CA ILE A 16 13.57 3.11 -8.55
C ILE A 16 14.82 2.65 -7.81
N GLU A 17 15.94 2.62 -8.51
CA GLU A 17 17.25 2.33 -7.95
C GLU A 17 17.98 3.65 -7.71
N VAL A 18 18.48 3.86 -6.49
CA VAL A 18 19.19 5.06 -6.09
C VAL A 18 20.51 4.65 -5.47
N ASP A 19 21.60 4.97 -6.16
CA ASP A 19 22.96 4.66 -5.72
C ASP A 19 23.64 5.84 -5.03
N ASP A 20 23.23 7.07 -5.35
CA ASP A 20 23.74 8.27 -4.70
C ASP A 20 23.25 8.38 -3.25
N GLU A 21 24.18 8.18 -2.32
CA GLU A 21 23.92 8.24 -0.89
C GLU A 21 23.44 9.63 -0.44
N ARG A 22 23.82 10.73 -1.11
CA ARG A 22 23.40 12.09 -0.74
C ARG A 22 21.88 12.23 -0.79
N LYS A 23 21.25 11.59 -1.77
CA LYS A 23 19.79 11.55 -1.92
C LYS A 23 19.11 10.72 -0.83
N LEU A 24 19.82 9.72 -0.31
CA LEU A 24 19.31 8.77 0.68
C LEU A 24 19.44 9.28 2.13
N ARG A 25 20.43 10.15 2.40
CA ARG A 25 20.69 10.71 3.74
C ARG A 25 19.46 11.35 4.38
N THR A 26 18.58 11.97 3.60
CA THR A 26 17.34 12.57 4.09
C THR A 26 16.41 11.55 4.76
N PHE A 27 16.50 10.27 4.40
CA PHE A 27 15.69 9.19 4.99
C PHE A 27 16.35 8.51 6.18
N TYR A 28 17.66 8.67 6.37
CA TYR A 28 18.38 8.02 7.47
C TYR A 28 18.00 8.63 8.82
N GLU A 29 18.11 7.82 9.88
CA GLU A 29 17.71 8.17 11.25
C GLU A 29 16.23 8.57 11.42
N LYS A 30 15.41 8.36 10.37
CA LYS A 30 13.96 8.51 10.44
C LYS A 30 13.32 7.17 10.79
N CYS A 31 12.25 7.25 11.57
CA CYS A 31 11.40 6.11 11.86
C CYS A 31 10.37 5.89 10.77
N MET A 32 9.91 4.65 10.62
CA MET A 32 8.68 4.34 9.90
C MET A 32 7.49 5.22 10.34
N ALA A 33 6.60 5.48 9.40
CA ALA A 33 5.45 6.40 9.48
C ALA A 33 5.80 7.90 9.53
N THR A 34 7.07 8.28 9.49
CA THR A 34 7.50 9.69 9.40
C THR A 34 7.31 10.23 7.99
N GLU A 35 6.82 11.47 7.88
CA GLU A 35 6.74 12.23 6.64
C GLU A 35 8.04 13.00 6.40
N VAL A 36 8.55 12.92 5.19
CA VAL A 36 9.84 13.46 4.76
C VAL A 36 9.66 14.14 3.40
N ALA A 37 10.28 15.30 3.21
CA ALA A 37 10.33 15.96 1.91
C ALA A 37 11.18 15.14 0.94
N ALA A 38 10.66 14.88 -0.26
CA ALA A 38 11.32 14.06 -1.28
C ALA A 38 12.20 14.88 -2.25
N ASP A 39 12.36 16.19 -2.00
CA ASP A 39 13.05 17.12 -2.90
C ASP A 39 14.49 16.69 -3.23
N ALA A 40 15.17 16.04 -2.29
CA ALA A 40 16.54 15.56 -2.45
C ALA A 40 16.70 14.42 -3.48
N LEU A 41 15.61 13.74 -3.87
CA LEU A 41 15.68 12.64 -4.85
C LEU A 41 15.95 13.13 -6.28
N GLY A 42 15.54 14.37 -6.59
CA GLY A 42 15.74 15.01 -7.88
C GLY A 42 14.67 16.06 -8.16
N GLU A 43 14.85 16.82 -9.25
CA GLU A 43 13.96 17.93 -9.60
C GLU A 43 12.51 17.48 -9.83
N GLU A 44 12.31 16.29 -10.40
CA GLU A 44 10.98 15.72 -10.57
C GLU A 44 10.23 15.57 -9.26
N TRP A 45 10.93 15.37 -8.13
CA TRP A 45 10.40 15.11 -6.79
C TRP A 45 10.14 16.36 -5.95
N LYS A 46 10.43 17.54 -6.51
CA LYS A 46 10.25 18.82 -5.84
C LYS A 46 8.79 19.04 -5.41
N GLY A 47 8.60 19.48 -4.16
CA GLY A 47 7.31 19.77 -3.55
C GLY A 47 6.52 18.52 -3.14
N ARG A 48 7.08 17.31 -3.28
CA ARG A 48 6.43 16.07 -2.83
C ARG A 48 6.83 15.73 -1.40
N VAL A 49 5.83 15.30 -0.63
CA VAL A 49 6.04 14.74 0.71
C VAL A 49 5.75 13.26 0.65
N VAL A 50 6.71 12.46 1.11
CA VAL A 50 6.59 11.00 1.19
C VAL A 50 6.60 10.55 2.63
N ARG A 51 5.81 9.52 2.93
CA ARG A 51 5.82 8.83 4.22
C ARG A 51 6.58 7.53 4.09
N ILE A 52 7.49 7.28 5.02
CA ILE A 52 8.20 6.01 5.12
C ILE A 52 7.22 4.93 5.60
N SER A 53 6.98 3.90 4.80
CA SER A 53 6.01 2.84 5.12
C SER A 53 6.64 1.52 5.58
N GLY A 54 7.97 1.44 5.56
CA GLY A 54 8.75 0.27 5.96
C GLY A 54 9.76 -0.13 4.90
N GLY A 55 10.19 -1.38 4.91
CA GLY A 55 11.20 -1.86 3.98
C GLY A 55 11.70 -3.25 4.35
N ASN A 56 12.73 -3.69 3.63
CA ASN A 56 13.44 -4.94 3.86
C ASN A 56 14.94 -4.70 3.97
N ASP A 57 15.55 -5.37 4.93
CA ASP A 57 17.00 -5.43 5.12
C ASP A 57 17.68 -6.21 3.96
N LYS A 58 19.00 -6.09 3.80
CA LYS A 58 19.82 -6.80 2.79
C LYS A 58 19.61 -8.31 2.78
N GLN A 59 19.37 -8.94 3.94
CA GLN A 59 19.07 -10.37 4.06
C GLN A 59 17.55 -10.68 4.03
N GLY A 60 16.71 -9.72 3.63
CA GLY A 60 15.28 -9.92 3.39
C GLY A 60 14.38 -9.80 4.63
N PHE A 61 14.92 -9.56 5.82
CA PHE A 61 14.11 -9.38 7.03
C PHE A 61 13.27 -8.09 6.95
N PRO A 62 11.95 -8.15 7.18
CA PRO A 62 11.08 -6.98 7.09
C PRO A 62 11.23 -6.07 8.31
N MET A 63 11.01 -4.77 8.11
CA MET A 63 10.92 -3.79 9.19
C MET A 63 9.59 -3.92 9.96
N LYS A 64 9.61 -3.56 11.26
CA LYS A 64 8.41 -3.55 12.11
C LYS A 64 8.30 -2.28 12.94
N GLN A 65 7.15 -1.62 12.84
CA GLN A 65 6.79 -0.47 13.66
C GLN A 65 6.91 -0.77 15.16
N GLY A 66 7.49 0.18 15.91
CA GLY A 66 7.63 0.12 17.37
C GLY A 66 8.90 -0.56 17.85
N VAL A 67 9.73 -1.10 16.96
CA VAL A 67 11.06 -1.61 17.28
C VAL A 67 12.07 -0.50 17.06
N LEU A 68 12.35 0.28 18.10
CA LEU A 68 13.16 1.51 18.06
C LEU A 68 14.67 1.23 18.01
N THR A 69 15.09 0.35 17.10
CA THR A 69 16.49 0.04 16.83
C THR A 69 16.75 0.19 15.34
N HIS A 70 18.00 0.43 14.95
CA HIS A 70 18.40 0.20 13.55
C HIS A 70 18.39 -1.31 13.31
N GLY A 71 19.15 -2.09 14.09
CA GLY A 71 19.42 -3.52 13.92
C GLY A 71 18.23 -4.49 13.92
N ARG A 72 18.55 -5.78 13.95
CA ARG A 72 17.54 -6.85 14.08
C ARG A 72 17.39 -7.27 15.52
N VAL A 73 16.16 -7.57 15.89
CA VAL A 73 15.80 -8.15 17.18
C VAL A 73 14.95 -9.40 16.98
N ARG A 74 14.96 -10.29 17.96
CA ARG A 74 14.09 -11.47 17.96
C ARG A 74 12.89 -11.20 18.86
N LEU A 75 11.69 -11.27 18.27
CA LEU A 75 10.44 -11.04 18.98
C LEU A 75 9.56 -12.30 18.95
N LEU A 76 8.88 -12.58 20.06
CA LEU A 76 7.86 -13.63 20.14
C LEU A 76 6.54 -13.11 19.54
N LEU A 77 6.28 -13.42 18.28
CA LEU A 77 5.13 -12.92 17.53
C LEU A 77 3.92 -13.87 17.68
N SER A 78 2.73 -13.28 17.79
CA SER A 78 1.43 -13.97 17.87
C SER A 78 0.54 -13.58 16.68
N LYS A 79 -0.68 -14.15 16.62
CA LYS A 79 -1.70 -13.77 15.64
C LYS A 79 -2.00 -12.27 15.72
N GLY A 80 -2.02 -11.60 14.57
CA GLY A 80 -2.32 -10.17 14.44
C GLY A 80 -1.09 -9.27 14.42
N HIS A 81 0.08 -9.75 14.86
CA HIS A 81 1.32 -9.00 14.68
C HIS A 81 1.76 -9.00 13.21
N SER A 82 2.33 -7.88 12.76
CA SER A 82 3.05 -7.81 11.49
C SER A 82 4.24 -8.78 11.44
N CYS A 83 4.71 -9.10 10.23
CA CYS A 83 5.88 -9.97 9.96
C CYS A 83 5.71 -11.47 10.33
N TYR A 84 4.52 -11.88 10.77
CA TYR A 84 4.20 -13.27 11.08
C TYR A 84 2.75 -13.64 10.73
N ARG A 85 2.59 -14.88 10.27
CA ARG A 85 1.28 -15.51 10.08
C ARG A 85 1.31 -16.89 10.77
N PRO A 86 0.50 -17.12 11.82
CA PRO A 86 0.47 -18.40 12.51
C PRO A 86 -0.06 -19.52 11.62
N ARG A 87 0.43 -20.74 11.82
CA ARG A 87 -0.02 -21.96 11.12
C ARG A 87 -1.10 -22.68 11.90
N ARG A 88 -1.02 -22.63 13.23
CA ARG A 88 -2.06 -23.17 14.14
C ARG A 88 -2.66 -22.06 15.00
N THR A 89 -3.90 -22.26 15.43
CA THR A 89 -4.54 -21.35 16.39
C THR A 89 -3.75 -21.35 17.70
N GLY A 90 -3.49 -20.17 18.26
CA GLY A 90 -2.72 -20.01 19.50
C GLY A 90 -1.19 -20.08 19.33
N GLU A 91 -0.69 -20.41 18.14
CA GLU A 91 0.76 -20.49 17.89
C GLU A 91 1.44 -19.12 18.08
N ARG A 92 2.53 -19.11 18.84
CA ARG A 92 3.48 -18.00 18.92
C ARG A 92 4.84 -18.47 18.41
N LYS A 93 5.54 -17.62 17.66
CA LYS A 93 6.86 -17.96 17.13
C LYS A 93 7.84 -16.82 17.32
N CYS A 94 9.01 -17.14 17.87
CA CYS A 94 10.12 -16.21 17.95
C CYS A 94 10.76 -16.03 16.57
N LYS A 95 10.71 -14.82 16.01
CA LYS A 95 11.27 -14.49 14.68
C LYS A 95 12.15 -13.25 14.77
N SER A 96 13.21 -13.25 13.96
CA SER A 96 14.04 -12.07 13.75
C SER A 96 13.30 -11.06 12.86
N VAL A 97 13.32 -9.80 13.25
CA VAL A 97 12.65 -8.69 12.58
C VAL A 97 13.58 -7.48 12.60
N ARG A 98 13.59 -6.69 11.52
CA ARG A 98 14.37 -5.45 11.44
C ARG A 98 13.64 -4.33 12.20
N GLY A 99 14.38 -3.45 12.86
CA GLY A 99 13.79 -2.30 13.53
C GLY A 99 13.17 -1.29 12.58
N CYS A 100 12.52 -0.26 13.13
CA CYS A 100 11.81 0.75 12.36
C CYS A 100 12.67 1.96 11.97
N ILE A 101 13.90 2.08 12.49
CA ILE A 101 14.82 3.15 12.15
C ILE A 101 15.52 2.81 10.84
N VAL A 102 15.50 3.76 9.91
CA VAL A 102 16.09 3.61 8.57
C VAL A 102 17.60 3.86 8.64
N ASP A 103 18.37 2.94 8.07
CA ASP A 103 19.83 3.05 7.90
C ASP A 103 20.25 2.61 6.48
N ALA A 104 21.55 2.71 6.20
CA ALA A 104 22.14 2.30 4.92
C ALA A 104 22.12 0.77 4.67
N ASN A 105 21.73 -0.05 5.65
CA ASN A 105 21.74 -1.52 5.54
C ASN A 105 20.43 -2.10 5.02
N LEU A 106 19.58 -1.28 4.41
CA LEU A 106 18.37 -1.75 3.74
C LEU A 106 18.64 -2.12 2.27
N SER A 107 17.89 -3.13 1.79
CA SER A 107 17.83 -3.44 0.36
C SER A 107 16.79 -2.58 -0.34
N VAL A 108 15.59 -2.52 0.27
CA VAL A 108 14.43 -1.80 -0.26
C VAL A 108 13.81 -0.95 0.84
N LEU A 109 13.53 0.32 0.53
CA LEU A 109 12.73 1.22 1.35
C LEU A 109 11.39 1.49 0.66
N ASN A 110 10.29 1.27 1.35
CA ASN A 110 8.94 1.49 0.84
C ASN A 110 8.46 2.90 1.21
N LEU A 111 8.08 3.69 0.22
CA LEU A 111 7.61 5.06 0.37
C LEU A 111 6.17 5.20 -0.14
N VAL A 112 5.39 6.05 0.52
CA VAL A 112 4.02 6.40 0.13
C VAL A 112 3.96 7.91 -0.10
N ILE A 113 3.58 8.35 -1.29
CA ILE A 113 3.36 9.78 -1.56
C ILE A 113 2.09 10.23 -0.82
N VAL A 114 2.23 11.25 0.03
CA VAL A 114 1.12 11.87 0.78
C VAL A 114 0.67 13.15 0.09
N LYS A 115 1.61 13.97 -0.40
CA LYS A 115 1.33 15.23 -1.10
C LYS A 115 1.86 15.19 -2.53
N LYS A 116 1.00 15.51 -3.50
CA LYS A 116 1.38 15.66 -4.92
C LYS A 116 2.21 16.95 -5.08
N GLY A 117 3.23 16.89 -5.92
CA GLY A 117 4.06 18.04 -6.32
C GLY A 117 3.54 18.65 -7.62
N GLU A 118 4.28 19.62 -8.16
CA GLU A 118 3.87 20.37 -9.36
C GLU A 118 3.96 19.54 -10.64
N LYS A 119 5.11 18.89 -10.87
CA LYS A 119 5.34 18.05 -12.05
C LYS A 119 4.69 16.68 -11.88
N ASP A 120 4.39 16.01 -12.98
CA ASP A 120 3.97 14.61 -12.97
C ASP A 120 5.16 13.66 -13.16
N ILE A 121 5.09 12.46 -12.56
CA ILE A 121 6.08 11.40 -12.72
C ILE A 121 5.52 10.35 -13.68
N PRO A 122 6.24 10.00 -14.75
CA PRO A 122 5.83 8.95 -15.67
C PRO A 122 5.72 7.60 -14.94
N GLY A 123 4.56 6.96 -15.10
CA GLY A 123 4.23 5.66 -14.51
C GLY A 123 3.84 5.68 -13.03
N LEU A 124 3.72 6.86 -12.39
CA LEU A 124 3.27 6.96 -11.01
C LEU A 124 2.09 7.91 -10.82
N THR A 125 2.17 9.14 -11.34
CA THR A 125 1.08 10.13 -11.22
C THR A 125 0.30 10.35 -12.51
N ASP A 126 0.89 9.98 -13.65
CA ASP A 126 0.32 10.14 -14.99
C ASP A 126 -0.87 9.19 -15.25
N THR A 127 -0.68 7.90 -14.97
CA THR A 127 -1.72 6.89 -15.18
C THR A 127 -2.53 6.63 -13.92
N THR A 128 -3.83 6.35 -14.08
CA THR A 128 -4.73 5.96 -13.00
C THR A 128 -5.19 4.52 -13.17
N VAL A 129 -5.00 3.68 -12.15
CA VAL A 129 -5.49 2.31 -12.12
C VAL A 129 -6.82 2.28 -11.35
N PRO A 130 -7.95 1.95 -12.00
CA PRO A 130 -9.23 1.89 -11.32
C PRO A 130 -9.30 0.73 -10.32
N HIS A 131 -10.08 0.90 -9.25
CA HIS A 131 -10.35 -0.19 -8.33
C HIS A 131 -11.08 -1.34 -9.04
N ARG A 132 -10.48 -2.52 -8.98
CA ARG A 132 -10.99 -3.73 -9.65
C ARG A 132 -12.39 -4.15 -9.18
N LEU A 133 -12.72 -3.93 -7.91
CA LEU A 133 -13.94 -4.42 -7.29
C LEU A 133 -14.73 -3.27 -6.67
N GLY A 134 -16.02 -3.21 -7.02
CA GLY A 134 -16.98 -2.34 -6.35
C GLY A 134 -17.46 -2.90 -5.00
N PRO A 135 -18.28 -2.12 -4.28
CA PRO A 135 -18.85 -2.54 -2.99
C PRO A 135 -19.82 -3.72 -3.14
N LYS A 136 -19.72 -4.70 -2.23
CA LYS A 136 -20.58 -5.90 -2.18
C LYS A 136 -21.76 -5.79 -1.20
N ARG A 137 -21.61 -5.02 -0.12
CA ARG A 137 -22.62 -4.89 0.94
C ARG A 137 -23.61 -3.79 0.58
N ALA A 138 -24.92 -4.03 0.78
CA ALA A 138 -25.99 -3.07 0.43
C ALA A 138 -25.72 -1.65 0.96
N SER A 139 -25.33 -1.52 2.24
CA SER A 139 -25.03 -0.21 2.83
C SER A 139 -23.83 0.52 2.19
N ARG A 140 -22.84 -0.22 1.68
CA ARG A 140 -21.68 0.39 0.99
C ARG A 140 -22.02 0.81 -0.43
N ILE A 141 -22.93 0.09 -1.10
CA ILE A 141 -23.45 0.46 -2.42
C ILE A 141 -24.24 1.76 -2.32
N ARG A 142 -25.13 1.87 -1.31
CA ARG A 142 -25.86 3.11 -1.00
C ARG A 142 -24.93 4.28 -0.76
N LYS A 143 -23.93 4.10 0.11
CA LYS A 143 -22.95 5.16 0.42
C LYS A 143 -22.15 5.61 -0.81
N LEU A 144 -21.77 4.69 -1.70
CA LEU A 144 -21.00 5.04 -2.89
C LEU A 144 -21.82 5.85 -3.89
N SER A 145 -23.11 5.52 -4.03
CA SER A 145 -23.99 6.11 -5.04
C SER A 145 -24.94 7.17 -4.46
N ASN A 146 -24.70 7.59 -3.20
CA ASN A 146 -25.52 8.55 -2.45
C ASN A 146 -27.03 8.22 -2.45
N LEU A 147 -27.38 6.94 -2.28
CA LEU A 147 -28.78 6.49 -2.27
C LEU A 147 -29.44 6.63 -0.89
N SER A 148 -30.75 6.85 -0.92
CA SER A 148 -31.63 6.79 0.23
C SER A 148 -31.93 5.35 0.67
N LYS A 149 -32.79 5.17 1.67
CA LYS A 149 -33.16 3.83 2.18
C LYS A 149 -34.19 3.16 1.25
N GLU A 150 -35.01 3.99 0.61
CA GLU A 150 -36.13 3.66 -0.25
C GLU A 150 -35.65 3.13 -1.60
N ASP A 151 -34.46 3.56 -2.06
CA ASP A 151 -33.88 3.17 -3.33
C ASP A 151 -33.48 1.68 -3.39
N ASP A 152 -33.78 1.05 -4.52
CA ASP A 152 -33.37 -0.33 -4.81
C ASP A 152 -31.89 -0.41 -5.20
N VAL A 153 -31.08 -0.90 -4.27
CA VAL A 153 -29.63 -1.09 -4.45
C VAL A 153 -29.26 -2.09 -5.55
N ARG A 154 -30.18 -2.95 -6.01
CA ARG A 154 -29.89 -3.98 -7.02
C ARG A 154 -29.50 -3.37 -8.37
N GLN A 155 -30.06 -2.21 -8.69
CA GLN A 155 -29.84 -1.51 -9.96
C GLN A 155 -28.46 -0.84 -10.01
N TYR A 156 -27.91 -0.45 -8.85
CA TYR A 156 -26.67 0.32 -8.72
C TYR A 156 -25.41 -0.53 -8.48
N VAL A 157 -25.50 -1.85 -8.66
CA VAL A 157 -24.35 -2.74 -8.50
C VAL A 157 -23.41 -2.60 -9.70
N VAL A 158 -22.16 -2.20 -9.42
CA VAL A 158 -21.09 -2.20 -10.43
C VAL A 158 -20.90 -3.60 -11.01
N ARG A 159 -21.11 -3.73 -12.31
CA ARG A 159 -20.90 -4.97 -13.07
C ARG A 159 -19.52 -4.95 -13.72
N ASN A 160 -18.82 -6.08 -13.64
CA ASN A 160 -17.54 -6.24 -14.32
C ASN A 160 -17.75 -6.86 -15.71
N SER A 161 -17.30 -6.18 -16.76
CA SER A 161 -17.27 -6.68 -18.13
C SER A 161 -16.12 -7.68 -18.32
N LEU A 162 -16.43 -8.90 -18.73
CA LEU A 162 -15.46 -9.95 -19.00
C LEU A 162 -15.40 -10.21 -20.51
N ASN A 163 -14.37 -9.67 -21.15
CA ASN A 163 -14.05 -9.91 -22.54
C ASN A 163 -12.82 -10.82 -22.56
N LYS A 164 -13.01 -12.09 -22.94
CA LYS A 164 -11.93 -13.07 -23.07
C LYS A 164 -11.97 -13.63 -24.48
N ASP A 165 -10.81 -13.72 -25.12
CA ASP A 165 -10.67 -14.23 -26.49
C ASP A 165 -11.31 -15.62 -26.62
N GLY A 166 -12.06 -15.81 -27.71
CA GLY A 166 -12.82 -17.04 -27.98
C GLY A 166 -14.06 -17.26 -27.10
N LYS A 167 -14.45 -16.31 -26.25
CA LYS A 167 -15.70 -16.38 -25.46
C LYS A 167 -16.57 -15.16 -25.70
N LYS A 168 -17.89 -15.37 -25.71
CA LYS A 168 -18.86 -14.28 -25.82
C LYS A 168 -18.66 -13.28 -24.66
N PRO A 169 -18.66 -11.96 -24.94
CA PRO A 169 -18.66 -10.92 -23.91
C PRO A 169 -19.75 -11.18 -22.88
N ARG A 170 -19.41 -11.11 -21.59
CA ARG A 170 -20.39 -11.28 -20.50
C ARG A 170 -20.11 -10.34 -19.34
N THR A 171 -21.15 -9.95 -18.62
CA THR A 171 -20.99 -9.15 -17.40
C THR A 171 -21.23 -10.01 -16.15
N LYS A 172 -20.46 -9.76 -15.09
CA LYS A 172 -20.67 -10.38 -13.77
C LYS A 172 -20.93 -9.32 -12.72
N ALA A 173 -21.91 -9.59 -11.86
CA ALA A 173 -22.21 -8.79 -10.67
C ALA A 173 -21.97 -9.63 -9.41
N PRO A 174 -21.49 -9.02 -8.30
CA PRO A 174 -21.43 -9.69 -7.02
C PRO A 174 -22.83 -9.94 -6.43
N LYS A 175 -23.02 -11.06 -5.74
CA LYS A 175 -24.20 -11.25 -4.87
C LYS A 175 -24.16 -10.23 -3.74
N ILE A 176 -25.20 -9.39 -3.66
CA ILE A 176 -25.31 -8.35 -2.63
C ILE A 176 -25.47 -9.00 -1.26
N GLN A 177 -24.70 -8.52 -0.28
CA GLN A 177 -24.82 -8.94 1.12
C GLN A 177 -25.66 -7.97 1.94
N ARG A 178 -26.39 -8.51 2.92
CA ARG A 178 -27.26 -7.76 3.84
C ARG A 178 -28.33 -6.94 3.11
N LEU A 179 -28.91 -7.53 2.07
CA LEU A 179 -30.08 -7.03 1.37
C LEU A 179 -31.31 -7.64 2.02
N MET A 180 -32.35 -6.84 2.30
CA MET A 180 -33.64 -7.37 2.74
C MET A 180 -34.28 -8.08 1.54
N THR A 181 -34.63 -9.35 1.73
CA THR A 181 -35.34 -10.17 0.73
C THR A 181 -36.71 -10.57 1.31
N PRO A 182 -37.76 -10.73 0.47
CA PRO A 182 -39.01 -11.33 0.90
C PRO A 182 -38.82 -12.69 1.55
#